data_AF-A0A0C3NV38-F1
#
_entry.id   AF-A0A0C3NV38-F1
#
_cell.length_a   1.000
_cell.length_b   1.000
_cell.length_c   1.000
_cell.angle_alpha   90.00
_cell.angle_beta   90.00
_cell.angle_gamma   90.00
#
_symmetry.space_group_name_H-M   'P 1'
#
loop_
_entity.id
_entity.type
_entity.pdbx_description
1 polymer ?
#
loop_
_entity_poly.entity_id
_entity_poly.type
_entity_poly.pdbx_seq_one_letter_code
_entity_poly.pdbx_strand_id
1 'polypeptide(L)'
;MLETGGSLPLTVTSGHVTLVDATGRQHDMLLDQCSSFDRLVTFLPGVLDQCRPNEAEVQRWYINRQRYNFAIDDGINMTQLRRQSDGWSTIQPGTKIVMRIVTTEVVRKFSARYRCCCGTRNDVKVDEATLLNALARGRIITW
;
A
#
# COMPACT_ATOMS: atom_id res chain seq x y z
N MET A 1 -42.96 -18.56 34.08
CA MET A 1 -42.87 -17.40 33.18
C MET A 1 -41.39 -17.11 32.97
N LEU A 2 -40.96 -17.17 31.70
CA LEU A 2 -39.61 -16.85 31.25
C LEU A 2 -39.44 -15.33 31.20
N GLU A 3 -38.28 -14.82 31.62
CA GLU A 3 -37.75 -13.54 31.16
C GLU A 3 -36.25 -13.74 30.91
N THR A 4 -35.89 -14.12 29.68
CA THR A 4 -34.51 -14.09 29.17
C THR A 4 -34.12 -12.65 28.90
N GLY A 5 -33.22 -12.11 29.73
CA GLY A 5 -32.55 -10.84 29.48
C GLY A 5 -31.67 -10.95 28.23
N GLY A 6 -32.19 -10.52 27.09
CA GLY A 6 -31.42 -10.37 25.86
C GLY A 6 -30.40 -9.25 26.02
N SER A 7 -29.12 -9.61 26.07
CA SER A 7 -28.03 -8.66 25.89
C SER A 7 -28.10 -8.13 24.47
N LEU A 8 -28.31 -6.82 24.32
CA LEU A 8 -28.10 -6.13 23.05
C LEU A 8 -26.65 -6.36 22.60
N PRO A 9 -26.38 -6.53 21.29
CA PRO A 9 -25.03 -6.75 20.82
C PRO A 9 -24.20 -5.52 21.16
N LEU A 10 -23.04 -5.76 21.79
CA LEU A 10 -22.01 -4.74 21.98
C LEU A 10 -21.85 -3.98 20.67
N THR A 11 -21.92 -2.66 20.77
CA THR A 11 -21.57 -1.70 19.74
C THR A 11 -20.35 -2.21 18.99
N VAL A 12 -20.54 -2.67 17.74
CA VAL A 12 -19.43 -3.00 16.86
C VAL A 12 -18.75 -1.68 16.59
N THR A 13 -17.71 -1.36 17.35
CA THR A 13 -16.76 -0.32 16.99
C THR A 13 -16.24 -0.73 15.62
N SER A 14 -16.81 -0.14 14.57
CA SER A 14 -16.38 -0.35 13.21
C SER A 14 -14.97 0.20 13.13
N GLY A 15 -14.02 -0.69 13.31
CA GLY A 15 -12.64 -0.30 13.42
C GLY A 15 -12.14 0.09 12.05
N HIS A 16 -11.74 1.35 11.91
CA HIS A 16 -11.19 1.87 10.67
C HIS A 16 -9.71 1.51 10.54
N VAL A 17 -9.30 1.27 9.29
CA VAL A 17 -7.92 1.10 8.86
C VAL A 17 -7.62 2.25 7.93
N THR A 18 -6.45 2.88 8.08
CA THR A 18 -6.04 3.97 7.21
C THR A 18 -5.28 3.39 6.02
N LEU A 19 -5.79 3.56 4.80
CA LEU A 19 -5.04 3.35 3.58
C LEU A 19 -4.41 4.67 3.13
N VAL A 20 -3.09 4.71 3.06
CA VAL A 20 -2.36 5.79 2.41
C VAL A 20 -2.11 5.38 0.96
N ASP A 21 -2.65 6.15 0.02
CA ASP A 21 -2.43 5.88 -1.40
C ASP A 21 -1.01 6.27 -1.85
N ALA A 22 -0.67 6.00 -3.11
CA ALA A 22 0.69 6.24 -3.58
C ALA A 22 1.04 7.73 -3.75
N THR A 23 0.08 8.64 -3.59
CA THR A 23 0.29 10.08 -3.56
C THR A 23 0.45 10.63 -2.14
N GLY A 24 0.28 9.77 -1.12
CA GLY A 24 0.36 10.14 0.29
C GLY A 24 -0.98 10.57 0.89
N ARG A 25 -2.09 10.51 0.14
CA ARG A 25 -3.41 10.84 0.67
C ARG A 25 -3.93 9.67 1.50
N GLN A 26 -4.55 10.00 2.63
CA GLN A 26 -5.13 9.03 3.55
C GLN A 26 -6.61 8.81 3.25
N HIS A 27 -7.03 7.56 3.37
CA HIS A 27 -8.39 7.11 3.14
C HIS A 27 -8.79 6.17 4.27
N ASP A 28 -9.94 6.42 4.89
CA ASP A 28 -10.48 5.53 5.91
C ASP A 28 -11.18 4.36 5.23
N MET A 29 -10.75 3.14 5.58
CA MET A 29 -11.35 1.89 5.12
C MET A 29 -11.94 1.14 6.30
N LEU A 30 -13.00 0.38 6.03
CA LEU A 30 -13.52 -0.59 6.99
C LEU A 30 -12.60 -1.81 7.01
N LEU A 31 -12.40 -2.42 8.18
CA LEU A 31 -11.55 -3.60 8.33
C LEU A 31 -11.89 -4.73 7.35
N ASP A 32 -13.18 -4.96 7.08
CA ASP A 32 -13.66 -6.00 6.17
C ASP A 32 -13.38 -5.70 4.69
N GLN A 33 -13.10 -4.44 4.35
CA GLN A 33 -12.70 -4.02 3.00
C GLN A 33 -11.21 -4.24 2.75
N CYS A 34 -10.39 -4.32 3.79
CA CYS A 34 -8.93 -4.42 3.68
C CYS A 34 -8.32 -5.68 4.34
N SER A 35 -9.13 -6.64 4.77
CA SER A 35 -8.69 -7.86 5.47
C SER A 35 -7.96 -8.89 4.58
N SER A 36 -7.87 -8.64 3.28
CA SER A 36 -7.07 -9.43 2.34
C SER A 36 -6.71 -8.58 1.12
N PHE A 37 -5.70 -9.03 0.35
CA PHE A 37 -5.29 -8.36 -0.87
C PHE A 37 -6.45 -8.21 -1.85
N ASP A 38 -7.20 -9.28 -2.10
CA ASP A 38 -8.27 -9.27 -3.11
C ASP A 38 -9.44 -8.37 -2.70
N ARG A 39 -9.77 -8.33 -1.41
CA ARG A 39 -10.76 -7.39 -0.87
C ARG A 39 -10.29 -5.94 -1.06
N LEU A 40 -9.08 -5.62 -0.62
CA LEU A 40 -8.55 -4.27 -0.73
C LEU A 40 -8.53 -3.81 -2.20
N VAL A 41 -8.04 -4.64 -3.11
CA VAL A 41 -8.02 -4.35 -4.55
C VAL A 41 -9.41 -4.12 -5.13
N THR A 42 -10.43 -4.86 -4.67
CA THR A 42 -11.83 -4.66 -5.09
C THR A 42 -12.35 -3.26 -4.73
N PHE A 43 -11.90 -2.68 -3.61
CA PHE A 43 -12.31 -1.35 -3.16
C PHE A 43 -11.40 -0.20 -3.65
N LEU A 44 -10.22 -0.49 -4.20
CA LEU A 44 -9.32 0.53 -4.74
C LEU A 44 -9.99 1.51 -5.71
N PRO A 45 -10.89 1.11 -6.65
CA PRO A 45 -11.55 2.08 -7.52
C PRO A 45 -12.25 3.20 -6.74
N GLY A 46 -13.00 2.86 -5.69
CA GLY A 46 -13.68 3.85 -4.84
C GLY A 46 -12.73 4.70 -4.00
N VAL A 47 -11.54 4.18 -3.65
CA VAL A 47 -10.47 4.97 -3.03
C VAL A 47 -9.90 5.97 -4.03
N LEU A 48 -9.65 5.56 -5.27
CA LEU A 48 -9.10 6.42 -6.32
C LEU A 48 -10.07 7.50 -6.76
N ASP A 49 -11.38 7.26 -6.69
CA ASP A 49 -12.40 8.25 -7.01
C ASP A 49 -12.43 9.42 -6.01
N GLN A 50 -11.82 9.26 -4.84
CA GLN A 50 -11.63 10.34 -3.85
C GLN A 50 -10.33 11.16 -4.08
N CYS A 51 -9.49 10.73 -5.02
CA CYS A 51 -8.26 11.44 -5.36
C CYS A 51 -8.53 12.54 -6.39
N ARG A 52 -7.57 13.44 -6.61
CA ARG A 52 -7.68 14.38 -7.73
C ARG A 52 -7.68 13.60 -9.06
N PRO A 53 -8.40 14.04 -10.10
CA PRO A 53 -8.53 13.28 -11.34
C PRO A 53 -7.20 12.85 -11.97
N ASN A 54 -6.20 13.74 -11.98
CA ASN A 54 -4.86 13.47 -12.49
C ASN A 54 -4.08 12.46 -11.62
N GLU A 55 -4.19 12.56 -10.29
CA GLU A 55 -3.61 11.61 -9.34
C GLU A 55 -4.22 10.22 -9.48
N ALA A 56 -5.55 10.16 -9.59
CA ALA A 56 -6.31 8.94 -9.80
C ALA A 56 -5.91 8.24 -11.12
N GLU A 57 -5.79 9.00 -12.21
CA GLU A 57 -5.38 8.47 -13.52
C GLU A 57 -3.99 7.82 -13.47
N VAL A 58 -3.01 8.52 -12.88
CA VAL A 58 -1.65 8.02 -12.70
C VAL A 58 -1.63 6.73 -11.86
N GLN A 59 -2.35 6.71 -10.74
CA GLN A 59 -2.43 5.52 -9.89
C GLN A 59 -3.08 4.34 -10.61
N ARG A 60 -4.20 4.56 -11.33
CA ARG A 60 -4.85 3.54 -12.18
C ARG A 60 -3.87 2.98 -13.22
N TRP A 61 -3.04 3.83 -13.85
CA TRP A 61 -2.08 3.40 -14.85
C TRP A 61 -1.09 2.36 -14.31
N TYR A 62 -0.59 2.54 -13.09
CA TYR A 62 0.32 1.60 -12.43
C TYR A 62 -0.41 0.36 -11.89
N ILE A 63 -1.61 0.53 -11.31
CA ILE A 63 -2.44 -0.59 -10.81
C ILE A 63 -2.76 -1.57 -11.94
N ASN A 64 -3.21 -1.06 -13.09
CA ASN A 64 -3.56 -1.88 -14.26
C ASN A 64 -2.36 -2.67 -14.82
N ARG A 65 -1.14 -2.26 -14.49
CA ARG A 65 0.10 -2.94 -14.88
C ARG A 65 0.69 -3.80 -13.76
N GLN A 66 -0.03 -3.96 -12.65
CA GLN A 66 0.44 -4.65 -11.45
C GLN A 66 1.76 -4.09 -10.91
N ARG A 67 2.00 -2.79 -11.12
CA ARG A 67 3.21 -2.08 -10.68
C ARG A 67 2.97 -1.39 -9.35
N TYR A 68 2.52 -2.14 -8.37
CA TYR A 68 2.26 -1.63 -7.02
C TYR A 68 2.42 -2.74 -5.99
N ASN A 69 2.61 -2.35 -4.73
CA ASN A 69 2.51 -3.25 -3.58
C ASN A 69 1.84 -2.53 -2.40
N PHE A 70 1.47 -3.29 -1.39
CA PHE A 70 1.00 -2.77 -0.10
C PHE A 70 2.02 -3.07 0.99
N ALA A 71 2.04 -2.23 2.02
CA ALA A 71 2.80 -2.48 3.24
C ALA A 71 2.01 -2.02 4.46
N ILE A 72 2.22 -2.66 5.61
CA ILE A 72 1.84 -2.11 6.91
C ILE A 72 2.95 -1.17 7.35
N ASP A 73 2.57 0.02 7.79
CA ASP A 73 3.44 1.01 8.39
C ASP A 73 3.10 1.13 9.89
N ASP A 74 4.00 0.67 10.75
CA ASP A 74 3.87 0.78 12.22
C ASP A 74 4.56 2.04 12.79
N GLY A 75 5.06 2.93 11.92
CA GLY A 75 5.80 4.13 12.26
C GLY A 75 7.31 3.91 12.42
N ILE A 76 7.78 2.66 12.54
CA ILE A 76 9.20 2.30 12.68
C ILE A 76 9.65 1.48 11.48
N ASN A 77 8.84 0.51 11.08
CA ASN A 77 9.09 -0.45 10.02
C ASN A 77 7.96 -0.43 9.00
N MET A 78 8.34 -0.72 7.75
CA MET A 78 7.37 -1.03 6.69
C MET A 78 7.46 -2.50 6.33
N THR A 79 6.38 -3.24 6.58
CA THR A 79 6.29 -4.67 6.25
C THR A 79 5.42 -4.87 5.02
N GLN A 80 6.01 -5.36 3.92
CA GLN A 80 5.27 -5.59 2.68
C GLN A 80 4.20 -6.68 2.83
N LEU A 81 2.96 -6.37 2.45
CA LEU A 81 1.85 -7.30 2.37
C LEU A 81 1.81 -7.94 0.98
N ARG A 82 2.28 -9.19 0.90
CA ARG A 82 2.16 -10.00 -0.33
C ARG A 82 0.78 -10.62 -0.40
N ARG A 83 0.27 -10.93 -1.60
CA ARG A 83 -1.09 -11.46 -1.79
C ARG A 83 -1.45 -12.62 -0.86
N GLN A 84 -0.52 -13.55 -0.63
CA GLN A 84 -0.68 -14.75 0.19
C GLN A 84 0.05 -14.68 1.55
N SER A 85 0.41 -13.49 2.05
CA SER A 85 1.12 -13.38 3.34
C SER A 85 0.17 -13.41 4.52
N ASP A 86 0.58 -14.05 5.61
CA ASP A 86 -0.15 -14.04 6.88
C ASP A 86 -0.32 -12.64 7.49
N GLY A 87 0.46 -11.65 7.03
CA GLY A 87 0.31 -10.25 7.44
C GLY A 87 -1.07 -9.63 7.18
N TRP A 88 -1.90 -10.19 6.29
CA TRP A 88 -3.29 -9.73 6.15
C TRP A 88 -4.13 -10.03 7.39
N SER A 89 -3.85 -11.15 8.07
CA SER A 89 -4.55 -11.55 9.30
C SER A 89 -4.18 -10.70 10.52
N THR A 90 -3.08 -9.96 10.45
CA THR A 90 -2.63 -9.08 11.54
C THR A 90 -3.24 -7.68 11.45
N ILE A 91 -4.00 -7.38 10.40
CA ILE A 91 -4.66 -6.09 10.23
C ILE A 91 -5.76 -5.96 11.29
N GLN A 92 -5.67 -4.90 12.07
CA GLN A 92 -6.61 -4.55 13.14
C GLN A 92 -7.04 -3.08 12.98
N PRO A 93 -8.12 -2.65 13.65
CA PRO A 93 -8.47 -1.24 13.72
C PRO A 93 -7.27 -0.37 14.13
N GLY A 94 -7.07 0.77 13.46
CA GLY A 94 -5.92 1.65 13.64
C GLY A 94 -4.67 1.27 12.84
N THR A 95 -4.68 0.15 12.11
CA THR A 95 -3.58 -0.20 11.20
C THR A 95 -3.46 0.82 10.09
N LYS A 96 -2.23 1.17 9.72
CA LYS A 96 -1.91 1.99 8.56
C LYS A 96 -1.35 1.11 7.45
N ILE A 97 -2.09 1.01 6.35
CA ILE A 97 -1.65 0.36 5.12
C ILE A 97 -1.17 1.43 4.16
N VAL A 98 -0.04 1.23 3.51
CA VAL A 98 0.51 2.13 2.51
C VAL A 98 0.55 1.42 1.16
N MET A 99 -0.05 2.04 0.15
CA MET A 99 0.11 1.65 -1.25
C MET A 99 1.37 2.31 -1.83
N ARG A 100 2.21 1.52 -2.49
CA ARG A 100 3.43 2.01 -3.14
C ARG A 100 3.43 1.62 -4.60
N ILE A 101 3.88 2.53 -5.47
CA ILE A 101 4.10 2.22 -6.89
C ILE A 101 5.49 1.61 -7.06
N VAL A 102 5.56 0.48 -7.78
CA VAL A 102 6.80 -0.23 -8.08
C VAL A 102 7.33 0.20 -9.45
N THR A 103 8.36 1.04 -9.45
CA THR A 103 9.10 1.39 -10.67
C THR A 103 10.34 0.50 -10.80
N THR A 104 10.30 -0.43 -11.74
CA THR A 104 11.47 -1.18 -12.22
C THR A 104 12.27 -0.36 -13.24
N GLU A 105 13.56 -0.15 -12.95
CA GLU A 105 14.57 0.25 -13.93
C GLU A 105 15.72 -0.77 -13.93
N VAL A 106 16.14 -1.22 -15.12
CA VAL A 106 17.39 -1.97 -15.30
C VAL A 106 18.50 -0.94 -15.44
N VAL A 107 19.17 -0.63 -14.33
CA VAL A 107 20.18 0.42 -14.30
C VAL A 107 21.55 -0.17 -14.57
N ARG A 108 22.20 0.23 -15.68
CA ARG A 108 23.61 -0.11 -15.98
C ARG A 108 24.62 0.86 -15.35
N LYS A 109 24.21 2.05 -14.87
CA LYS A 109 25.01 3.04 -14.11
C LYS A 109 24.09 3.92 -13.24
N PHE A 110 24.31 3.97 -11.91
CA PHE A 110 23.34 4.46 -10.90
C PHE A 110 23.40 5.98 -10.61
N SER A 111 23.06 6.79 -11.62
CA SER A 111 22.39 8.08 -11.42
C SER A 111 21.08 8.05 -12.21
N ALA A 112 20.08 7.39 -11.62
CA ALA A 112 18.85 7.06 -12.33
C ALA A 112 17.86 8.22 -12.24
N ARG A 113 17.76 8.98 -13.34
CA ARG A 113 16.62 9.84 -13.64
C ARG A 113 15.53 8.97 -14.25
N TYR A 114 14.47 8.66 -13.51
CA TYR A 114 13.33 7.96 -14.07
C TYR A 114 12.22 8.93 -14.46
N ARG A 115 11.50 8.62 -15.55
CA ARG A 115 10.34 9.38 -15.99
C ARG A 115 9.07 8.71 -15.45
N CYS A 116 8.37 9.39 -14.56
CA CYS A 116 7.02 9.03 -14.13
C CYS A 116 6.07 9.03 -15.34
N CYS A 117 5.00 8.24 -15.29
CA CYS A 117 3.99 8.26 -16.37
C CYS A 117 3.35 9.65 -16.57
N CYS A 118 3.34 10.51 -15.54
CA CYS A 118 2.93 11.91 -15.67
C CYS A 118 3.96 12.83 -16.36
N GLY A 119 5.10 12.29 -16.78
CA GLY A 119 6.18 13.03 -17.44
C GLY A 119 7.24 13.61 -16.50
N THR A 120 6.97 13.70 -15.20
CA THR A 120 7.93 14.18 -14.20
C THR A 120 9.18 13.31 -14.15
N ARG A 121 10.35 13.95 -14.12
CA ARG A 121 11.64 13.27 -13.90
C ARG A 121 11.97 13.26 -12.41
N ASN A 122 12.20 12.08 -11.86
CA ASN A 122 12.56 11.90 -10.45
C ASN A 122 13.99 11.35 -10.35
N ASP A 123 14.74 11.83 -9.34
CA ASP A 123 16.09 11.36 -9.02
C ASP A 123 16.02 10.40 -7.82
N VAL A 124 16.58 9.19 -7.97
CA VAL A 124 16.71 8.23 -6.87
C VAL A 124 18.05 8.43 -6.17
N LYS A 125 18.02 8.80 -4.89
CA LYS A 125 19.22 8.80 -4.02
C LYS A 125 19.24 7.52 -3.20
N VAL A 126 20.27 6.68 -3.39
CA VAL A 126 20.47 5.46 -2.60
C VAL A 126 21.67 5.66 -1.70
N ASP A 127 21.55 5.24 -0.45
CA ASP A 127 22.67 5.17 0.48
C ASP A 127 23.73 4.14 0.00
N GLU A 128 25.01 4.51 0.09
CA GLU A 128 26.14 3.75 -0.46
C GLU A 128 26.26 2.34 0.15
N ALA A 129 25.91 2.16 1.43
CA ALA A 129 25.94 0.85 2.08
C ALA A 129 24.83 -0.08 1.58
N THR A 130 23.69 0.48 1.18
CA THR A 130 22.58 -0.26 0.58
C THR A 130 22.94 -0.74 -0.84
N LEU A 131 23.69 0.09 -1.57
CA LEU A 131 24.17 -0.21 -2.93
C LEU A 131 25.16 -1.38 -2.95
N LEU A 132 26.15 -1.37 -2.05
CA LEU A 132 27.17 -2.43 -1.96
C LEU A 132 26.55 -3.79 -1.63
N ASN A 133 25.56 -3.83 -0.75
CA ASN A 133 24.83 -5.06 -0.41
C ASN A 133 23.97 -5.59 -1.57
N ALA A 134 23.37 -4.72 -2.38
CA ALA A 134 22.56 -5.11 -3.53
C ALA A 134 23.41 -5.67 -4.68
N LEU A 135 24.56 -5.03 -4.96
CA LEU A 135 25.51 -5.46 -5.98
C LEU A 135 26.17 -6.80 -5.63
N ALA A 136 26.57 -7.00 -4.37
CA ALA A 136 27.16 -8.25 -3.92
C ALA A 136 26.20 -9.46 -4.02
N ARG A 137 24.89 -9.21 -4.03
CA ARG A 137 23.85 -10.25 -4.00
C ARG A 137 23.06 -10.38 -5.29
N GLY A 138 23.39 -9.61 -6.33
CA GLY A 138 22.68 -9.64 -7.62
C GLY A 138 21.18 -9.36 -7.51
N ARG A 139 20.76 -8.52 -6.56
CA ARG A 139 19.33 -8.28 -6.29
C ARG A 139 18.82 -6.99 -6.90
N ILE A 140 17.59 -7.06 -7.40
CA ILE A 140 16.77 -5.94 -7.86
C ILE A 140 16.39 -5.11 -6.63
N ILE A 141 16.70 -3.81 -6.64
CA ILE A 141 16.18 -2.88 -5.64
C ILE A 141 14.72 -2.61 -6.02
N THR A 142 13.80 -3.23 -5.29
CA THR A 142 12.38 -2.90 -5.34
C THR A 142 12.07 -1.91 -4.22
N TRP A 143 11.68 -0.71 -4.59
CA TRP A 143 11.08 0.29 -3.69
C TRP A 143 9.61 -0.07 -3.41
#